data_AF-A0A1W0XFQ3-F1
#
_entry.id   AF-A0A1W0XFQ3-F1
#
_cell.length_a   1.000
_cell.length_b   1.000
_cell.length_c   1.000
_cell.angle_alpha   90.00
_cell.angle_beta   90.00
_cell.angle_gamma   90.00
#
_symmetry.space_group_name_H-M   'P 1'
#
loop_
_entity.id
_entity.type
_entity.pdbx_description
1 polymer ?
#
loop_
_entity_poly.entity_id
_entity_poly.type
_entity_poly.pdbx_seq_one_letter_code
_entity_poly.pdbx_strand_id
1 'polypeptide(L)'
;MCDILLSTYQLSLFVLSAFLITGSVSLRYRTADRIANEEIRGRSWQAAHPESRSLNSAPSRGRPKAATADQCWPKENFALLQPPGGCPEQNWGTGSITHTLRRNSTVPTDLVSGVVHGVHLTLDFCAHDANQSCLGTPTPTFPAGAYCIYQYSGIVTSRETSSHLLNHLCPPGFKWSWLAIDDVNLRNKNAHNGQLPQGEFFSFSTVQYFCCREDGDANQEIVLPTKKDFILFPMNSTGLCQKVKGMTAIKSQIFYDTSDDSSKANGPPSEPDFPPPQYSVDVPKDYWGQGLRVSICYYTSQGGSSGGPVVPPTCWPNEDFALFQSAKGCPSGDPWSPGYVQHTEGHNSKVPAQIKGSVTPGGLILGYCSHDAETQTTESSPNAAGRCTASNTATFQPGSYCVFVGYINSTNIFDKSCPQDFAYNWFVIDDVDANNHNAKNGTVPEGEYYDFSTVYYACCRDDGFPSTPISLPNKEAFVLMPSETDRKCQAVIGMNYEYLDVFFDSELIESNLIPLPPQPTIQLDYVIDQPKDQWGAGMHIKVCHYTPIA
;
A
#
# COMPACT_ATOMS: atom_id res chain seq x y z
N MET A 1 39.24 25.81 43.05
CA MET A 1 38.32 26.72 43.74
C MET A 1 38.80 28.13 43.45
N CYS A 2 38.28 28.71 42.37
CA CYS A 2 38.53 30.08 41.93
C CYS A 2 37.15 30.70 41.69
N ASP A 3 36.83 31.77 42.41
CA ASP A 3 35.67 32.63 42.19
C ASP A 3 36.19 33.99 41.71
N ILE A 4 35.81 34.43 40.51
CA ILE A 4 35.96 35.83 40.07
C ILE A 4 34.75 36.24 39.21
N LEU A 5 33.90 37.05 39.85
CA LEU A 5 33.31 38.34 39.48
C LEU A 5 32.49 38.56 38.19
N LEU A 6 31.44 39.35 38.46
CA LEU A 6 30.38 39.95 37.66
C LEU A 6 30.79 41.20 36.85
N SER A 7 30.04 41.42 35.75
CA SER A 7 29.41 42.69 35.29
C SER A 7 30.18 43.79 34.52
N THR A 8 29.82 43.89 33.23
CA THR A 8 29.30 45.07 32.46
C THR A 8 30.11 46.34 32.07
N TYR A 9 29.80 46.79 30.84
CA TYR A 9 29.81 48.15 30.21
C TYR A 9 31.12 48.74 29.65
N GLN A 10 31.18 48.99 28.32
CA GLN A 10 30.96 50.31 27.68
C GLN A 10 31.29 50.36 26.17
N LEU A 11 30.57 51.27 25.47
CA LEU A 11 30.68 51.68 24.07
C LEU A 11 32.00 52.40 23.73
N SER A 12 32.34 52.44 22.44
CA SER A 12 32.93 53.62 21.77
C SER A 12 32.76 53.56 20.23
N LEU A 13 32.29 54.67 19.67
CA LEU A 13 32.10 55.00 18.24
C LEU A 13 33.40 55.49 17.55
N PHE A 14 33.28 55.71 16.22
CA PHE A 14 33.92 56.74 15.35
C PHE A 14 35.27 56.39 14.66
N VAL A 15 35.59 56.70 13.38
CA VAL A 15 34.95 57.38 12.21
C VAL A 15 35.69 57.02 10.87
N LEU A 16 35.10 57.44 9.72
CA LEU A 16 35.66 58.06 8.48
C LEU A 16 36.04 57.12 7.30
N SER A 17 35.76 57.36 5.99
CA SER A 17 35.05 58.37 5.17
C SER A 17 34.90 57.80 3.72
N ALA A 18 33.76 57.94 3.03
CA ALA A 18 33.46 58.81 1.86
C ALA A 18 34.43 58.85 0.65
N PHE A 19 33.98 58.48 -0.57
CA PHE A 19 33.63 59.40 -1.69
C PHE A 19 33.31 58.69 -3.04
N LEU A 20 32.44 59.34 -3.82
CA LEU A 20 31.83 58.99 -5.12
C LEU A 20 32.78 58.94 -6.33
N ILE A 21 32.47 58.12 -7.35
CA ILE A 21 32.68 58.46 -8.78
C ILE A 21 31.54 57.88 -9.66
N THR A 22 30.97 58.76 -10.48
CA THR A 22 30.00 58.56 -11.57
C THR A 22 30.64 57.98 -12.83
N GLY A 23 29.94 57.13 -13.58
CA GLY A 23 30.38 56.69 -14.92
C GLY A 23 29.27 56.02 -15.72
N SER A 24 28.61 56.81 -16.58
CA SER A 24 27.67 56.35 -17.61
C SER A 24 28.42 55.71 -18.78
N VAL A 25 28.02 54.52 -19.21
CA VAL A 25 28.32 54.01 -20.56
C VAL A 25 27.03 53.44 -21.18
N SER A 26 26.62 54.11 -22.26
CA SER A 26 25.56 53.75 -23.17
C SER A 26 26.13 52.83 -24.26
N LEU A 27 25.45 51.73 -24.61
CA LEU A 27 25.49 51.16 -25.95
C LEU A 27 24.32 50.21 -26.24
N ARG A 28 23.31 50.79 -26.91
CA ARG A 28 22.55 50.31 -28.07
C ARG A 28 21.76 48.99 -27.94
N TYR A 29 20.47 49.15 -27.61
CA TYR A 29 19.39 48.33 -28.17
C TYR A 29 19.18 48.68 -29.65
N ARG A 30 19.11 47.66 -30.52
CA ARG A 30 18.45 47.73 -31.83
C ARG A 30 17.18 46.90 -31.78
N THR A 31 16.05 47.57 -31.91
CA THR A 31 14.73 47.01 -32.22
C THR A 31 14.41 47.18 -33.70
N ALA A 32 13.37 46.43 -34.12
CA ALA A 32 12.56 46.58 -35.34
C ALA A 32 13.21 46.00 -36.63
N ASP A 33 12.52 45.31 -37.54
CA ASP A 33 11.09 45.06 -37.81
C ASP A 33 11.07 44.05 -38.99
N ARG A 34 10.23 43.00 -39.08
CA ARG A 34 8.82 42.94 -39.53
C ARG A 34 8.68 42.07 -40.80
N ILE A 35 7.47 41.54 -41.03
CA ILE A 35 6.89 40.93 -42.26
C ILE A 35 7.13 39.41 -42.40
N ALA A 36 6.16 38.54 -42.72
CA ALA A 36 4.69 38.51 -42.68
C ALA A 36 4.25 37.07 -42.99
N ASN A 37 3.02 36.73 -42.61
CA ASN A 37 2.23 35.59 -43.05
C ASN A 37 2.27 35.36 -44.56
N GLU A 38 2.27 34.08 -44.98
CA GLU A 38 1.46 33.68 -46.13
C GLU A 38 0.97 32.22 -46.01
N GLU A 39 -0.32 32.08 -46.25
CA GLU A 39 -1.17 30.90 -46.21
C GLU A 39 -1.41 30.47 -47.66
N ILE A 40 -1.06 29.23 -48.06
CA ILE A 40 -1.50 28.68 -49.36
C ILE A 40 -1.91 27.21 -49.24
N ARG A 41 -3.23 27.03 -49.18
CA ARG A 41 -4.10 26.13 -49.96
C ARG A 41 -3.50 24.86 -50.56
N GLY A 42 -4.18 23.76 -50.24
CA GLY A 42 -3.95 22.43 -50.77
C GLY A 42 -4.16 22.27 -52.28
N ARG A 43 -3.58 21.17 -52.77
CA ARG A 43 -3.97 20.50 -54.01
C ARG A 43 -3.94 19.00 -53.81
N SER A 44 -5.03 18.40 -54.26
CA SER A 44 -5.25 16.98 -54.50
C SER A 44 -4.20 16.38 -55.43
N TRP A 45 -3.84 15.12 -55.18
CA TRP A 45 -3.34 14.21 -56.21
C TRP A 45 -4.20 12.96 -56.21
N GLN A 46 -4.94 12.78 -57.31
CA GLN A 46 -5.62 11.54 -57.67
C GLN A 46 -4.67 10.63 -58.46
N ALA A 47 -4.75 9.34 -58.12
CA ALA A 47 -4.70 8.14 -58.96
C ALA A 47 -3.69 8.05 -60.13
N ALA A 48 -2.82 7.04 -60.04
CA ALA A 48 -2.40 6.24 -61.18
C ALA A 48 -2.22 4.77 -60.76
N HIS A 49 -3.14 3.92 -61.22
CA HIS A 49 -2.94 2.46 -61.32
C HIS A 49 -1.92 2.15 -62.43
N PRO A 50 -1.23 1.01 -62.32
CA PRO A 50 -1.39 0.03 -63.38
C PRO A 50 -1.59 -1.41 -62.88
N GLU A 51 -2.12 -2.19 -63.81
CA GLU A 51 -2.71 -3.51 -63.68
C GLU A 51 -1.73 -4.67 -63.43
N SER A 52 -2.37 -5.74 -62.96
CA SER A 52 -1.99 -7.14 -62.82
C SER A 52 -0.89 -7.72 -63.72
N ARG A 53 -0.01 -8.51 -63.09
CA ARG A 53 0.42 -9.83 -63.59
C ARG A 53 0.53 -10.83 -62.45
N SER A 54 -0.28 -11.90 -62.51
CA SER A 54 -0.11 -13.12 -61.72
C SER A 54 1.04 -13.96 -62.29
N LEU A 55 1.74 -14.73 -61.45
CA LEU A 55 2.13 -16.13 -61.71
C LEU A 55 2.79 -16.75 -60.45
N ASN A 56 2.11 -17.80 -59.95
CA ASN A 56 2.61 -19.07 -59.40
C ASN A 56 3.38 -19.16 -58.05
N SER A 57 2.63 -19.67 -57.06
CA SER A 57 2.93 -20.82 -56.15
C SER A 57 4.37 -21.06 -55.66
N ALA A 58 4.57 -20.88 -54.35
CA ALA A 58 5.61 -21.53 -53.55
C ALA A 58 5.07 -21.81 -52.12
N PRO A 59 5.58 -22.83 -51.41
CA PRO A 59 4.87 -23.56 -50.37
C PRO A 59 4.75 -22.78 -49.05
N SER A 60 3.68 -23.04 -48.31
CA SER A 60 3.38 -22.49 -46.98
C SER A 60 4.48 -22.81 -45.98
N ARG A 61 5.47 -21.92 -45.87
CA ARG A 61 6.32 -21.83 -44.68
C ARG A 61 5.43 -21.38 -43.54
N GLY A 62 5.44 -22.15 -42.45
CA GLY A 62 4.67 -21.89 -41.26
C GLY A 62 4.75 -20.41 -40.88
N ARG A 63 3.57 -19.82 -40.68
CA ARG A 63 3.41 -18.48 -40.11
C ARG A 63 4.32 -18.45 -38.86
N PRO A 64 5.31 -17.55 -38.77
CA PRO A 64 5.95 -17.29 -37.49
C PRO A 64 4.81 -17.00 -36.52
N LYS A 65 4.72 -17.76 -35.43
CA LYS A 65 3.87 -17.39 -34.31
C LYS A 65 4.21 -15.93 -34.02
N ALA A 66 3.24 -15.04 -34.18
CA ALA A 66 3.41 -13.66 -33.75
C ALA A 66 3.83 -13.73 -32.28
N ALA A 67 5.02 -13.23 -31.97
CA ALA A 67 5.42 -13.04 -30.59
C ALA A 67 4.37 -12.11 -29.97
N THR A 68 3.70 -12.60 -28.93
CA THR A 68 2.79 -11.76 -28.16
C THR A 68 3.64 -10.71 -27.45
N ALA A 69 3.08 -9.52 -27.23
CA ALA A 69 3.73 -8.40 -26.55
C ALA A 69 4.10 -8.68 -25.06
N ASP A 70 4.07 -9.95 -24.65
CA ASP A 70 4.18 -10.43 -23.26
C ASP A 70 5.63 -10.74 -22.86
N GLN A 71 6.61 -10.40 -23.70
CA GLN A 71 7.97 -10.93 -23.56
C GLN A 71 9.09 -9.88 -23.44
N CYS A 72 8.82 -8.59 -23.68
CA CYS A 72 9.85 -7.56 -23.69
C CYS A 72 9.45 -6.32 -22.91
N TRP A 73 10.37 -5.78 -22.11
CA TRP A 73 10.19 -4.45 -21.54
C TRP A 73 10.33 -3.35 -22.60
N PRO A 74 9.69 -2.18 -22.40
CA PRO A 74 9.89 -1.03 -23.27
C PRO A 74 11.37 -0.61 -23.31
N LYS A 75 11.86 -0.16 -24.47
CA LYS A 75 13.30 0.12 -24.68
C LYS A 75 13.81 1.37 -23.97
N GLU A 76 13.00 2.07 -23.20
CA GLU A 76 13.45 3.32 -22.59
C GLU A 76 14.39 3.04 -21.42
N ASN A 77 15.15 4.06 -21.00
CA ASN A 77 15.95 3.97 -19.78
C ASN A 77 15.01 4.14 -18.58
N PHE A 78 15.03 3.19 -17.65
CA PHE A 78 14.31 3.30 -16.38
C PHE A 78 14.94 2.38 -15.34
N ALA A 79 14.57 2.58 -14.08
CA ALA A 79 14.93 1.66 -13.02
C ALA A 79 13.69 1.24 -12.22
N LEU A 80 13.79 0.09 -11.57
CA LEU A 80 12.79 -0.46 -10.66
C LEU A 80 13.45 -0.86 -9.34
N LEU A 81 12.68 -0.96 -8.26
CA LEU A 81 13.12 -1.72 -7.10
C LEU A 81 13.30 -3.19 -7.50
N GLN A 82 14.33 -3.83 -6.93
CA GLN A 82 14.60 -5.23 -7.18
C GLN A 82 13.71 -6.12 -6.29
N PRO A 83 12.95 -7.06 -6.85
CA PRO A 83 12.35 -8.17 -6.10
C PRO A 83 13.38 -9.10 -5.46
N PRO A 84 13.01 -9.89 -4.43
CA PRO A 84 13.89 -10.92 -3.86
C PRO A 84 14.37 -11.96 -4.89
N GLY A 85 13.58 -12.20 -5.94
CA GLY A 85 13.93 -13.07 -7.07
C GLY A 85 14.96 -12.50 -8.06
N GLY A 86 15.43 -11.26 -7.84
CA GLY A 86 16.33 -10.54 -8.74
C GLY A 86 15.59 -9.77 -9.84
N CYS A 87 16.35 -9.26 -10.81
CA CYS A 87 15.80 -8.41 -11.86
C CYS A 87 14.90 -9.16 -12.86
N PRO A 88 13.93 -8.45 -13.49
CA PRO A 88 12.99 -9.06 -14.43
C PRO A 88 13.65 -9.74 -15.63
N GLU A 89 14.82 -9.25 -16.06
CA GLU A 89 15.63 -9.89 -17.11
C GLU A 89 17.11 -9.94 -16.69
N GLN A 90 17.84 -10.94 -17.18
CA GLN A 90 19.22 -11.23 -16.76
C GLN A 90 20.26 -10.20 -17.22
N ASN A 91 19.91 -9.38 -18.20
CA ASN A 91 20.77 -8.37 -18.80
C ASN A 91 20.61 -6.97 -18.16
N TRP A 92 19.69 -6.82 -17.20
CA TRP A 92 19.55 -5.58 -16.44
C TRP A 92 20.72 -5.47 -15.47
N GLY A 93 21.29 -4.28 -15.33
CA GLY A 93 22.27 -4.10 -14.28
C GLY A 93 21.62 -3.83 -12.94
N THR A 94 22.43 -4.01 -11.90
CA THR A 94 21.99 -3.91 -10.52
C THR A 94 22.75 -2.82 -9.80
N GLY A 95 22.13 -2.27 -8.76
CA GLY A 95 22.75 -1.32 -7.86
C GLY A 95 22.04 -1.29 -6.52
N SER A 96 22.63 -0.60 -5.55
CA SER A 96 22.10 -0.49 -4.19
C SER A 96 22.26 0.93 -3.65
N ILE A 97 21.27 1.42 -2.90
CA ILE A 97 21.34 2.68 -2.15
C ILE A 97 21.16 2.37 -0.66
N THR A 98 22.08 2.86 0.18
CA THR A 98 22.00 2.76 1.64
C THR A 98 21.73 4.12 2.25
N HIS A 99 20.55 4.26 2.86
CA HIS A 99 20.16 5.40 3.67
C HIS A 99 20.63 5.23 5.11
N THR A 100 20.97 6.34 5.77
CA THR A 100 21.25 6.35 7.21
C THR A 100 20.14 7.10 7.92
N LEU A 101 19.28 6.35 8.59
CA LEU A 101 18.00 6.78 9.14
C LEU A 101 17.99 6.59 10.67
N ARG A 102 16.84 6.69 11.31
CA ARG A 102 16.62 6.28 12.69
C ARG A 102 16.28 4.79 12.79
N ARG A 103 16.18 4.32 14.04
CA ARG A 103 16.20 2.89 14.39
C ARG A 103 14.93 2.10 14.07
N ASN A 104 13.91 2.69 13.45
CA ASN A 104 12.65 2.00 13.19
C ASN A 104 12.24 1.94 11.72
N SER A 105 13.19 2.15 10.79
CA SER A 105 12.89 1.99 9.36
C SER A 105 12.55 0.54 9.04
N THR A 106 11.61 0.30 8.12
CA THR A 106 11.18 -1.05 7.72
C THR A 106 11.10 -1.18 6.20
N VAL A 107 11.36 -2.38 5.72
CA VAL A 107 11.19 -2.78 4.32
C VAL A 107 10.54 -4.17 4.30
N PRO A 108 9.55 -4.42 3.43
CA PRO A 108 8.95 -5.75 3.27
C PRO A 108 9.94 -6.65 2.52
N THR A 109 10.83 -7.32 3.24
CA THR A 109 11.96 -8.09 2.67
C THR A 109 11.53 -9.32 1.87
N ASP A 110 10.28 -9.75 2.05
CA ASP A 110 9.60 -10.78 1.27
C ASP A 110 9.12 -10.29 -0.11
N LEU A 111 8.98 -8.97 -0.28
CA LEU A 111 8.52 -8.34 -1.53
C LEU A 111 9.60 -7.50 -2.22
N VAL A 112 10.57 -6.99 -1.46
CA VAL A 112 11.65 -6.10 -1.93
C VAL A 112 13.00 -6.62 -1.47
N SER A 113 13.97 -6.68 -2.39
CA SER A 113 15.38 -6.90 -2.07
C SER A 113 15.91 -5.68 -1.32
N GLY A 114 15.93 -5.78 0.00
CA GLY A 114 16.40 -4.75 0.90
C GLY A 114 16.76 -5.31 2.26
N VAL A 115 17.50 -4.53 3.05
CA VAL A 115 17.91 -4.94 4.39
C VAL A 115 17.95 -3.74 5.32
N VAL A 116 17.46 -3.94 6.54
CA VAL A 116 17.63 -2.99 7.65
C VAL A 116 18.66 -3.54 8.62
N HIS A 117 19.72 -2.77 8.86
CA HIS A 117 20.74 -3.10 9.85
C HIS A 117 21.05 -1.89 10.74
N GLY A 118 20.42 -1.87 11.92
CA GLY A 118 20.52 -0.79 12.88
C GLY A 118 19.87 0.49 12.36
N VAL A 119 20.69 1.45 11.95
CA VAL A 119 20.26 2.75 11.41
C VAL A 119 20.39 2.81 9.89
N HIS A 120 20.71 1.70 9.24
CA HIS A 120 20.94 1.66 7.80
C HIS A 120 19.83 0.86 7.11
N LEU A 121 19.16 1.48 6.14
CA LEU A 121 18.23 0.82 5.22
C LEU A 121 18.86 0.79 3.84
N THR A 122 19.13 -0.40 3.33
CA THR A 122 19.66 -0.61 1.98
C THR A 122 18.57 -1.19 1.09
N LEU A 123 18.40 -0.60 -0.09
CA LEU A 123 17.52 -1.11 -1.15
C LEU A 123 18.33 -1.44 -2.39
N ASP A 124 17.97 -2.54 -3.05
CA ASP A 124 18.55 -2.94 -4.33
C ASP A 124 17.63 -2.54 -5.49
N PHE A 125 18.24 -2.29 -6.65
CA PHE A 125 17.59 -1.76 -7.84
C PHE A 125 17.99 -2.52 -9.09
N CYS A 126 17.07 -2.53 -10.05
CA CYS A 126 17.26 -3.07 -11.39
C CYS A 126 17.19 -1.94 -12.40
N ALA A 127 18.24 -1.78 -13.20
CA ALA A 127 18.37 -0.74 -14.22
C ALA A 127 18.25 -1.32 -15.63
N HIS A 128 17.29 -0.80 -16.40
CA HIS A 128 17.07 -1.14 -17.80
C HIS A 128 17.68 -0.06 -18.69
N ASP A 129 18.62 -0.46 -19.55
CA ASP A 129 19.27 0.41 -20.54
C ASP A 129 18.57 0.30 -21.91
N ALA A 130 18.48 1.39 -22.64
CA ALA A 130 17.82 1.41 -23.95
C ALA A 130 18.50 0.59 -25.04
N ASN A 131 19.75 0.19 -24.78
CA ASN A 131 20.53 -0.69 -25.65
C ASN A 131 20.32 -2.18 -25.33
N GLN A 132 19.58 -2.50 -24.27
CA GLN A 132 19.21 -3.87 -23.94
C GLN A 132 18.20 -4.37 -24.97
N SER A 133 18.65 -5.33 -25.80
CA SER A 133 17.83 -5.90 -26.86
C SER A 133 16.98 -7.05 -26.32
N CYS A 134 15.68 -7.00 -26.57
CA CYS A 134 14.82 -8.17 -26.46
C CYS A 134 14.69 -8.87 -27.83
N LEU A 135 14.57 -10.21 -27.83
CA LEU A 135 14.41 -10.99 -29.07
C LEU A 135 12.94 -10.99 -29.52
N GLY A 136 12.58 -10.08 -30.44
CA GLY A 136 11.25 -10.01 -31.06
C GLY A 136 10.94 -8.62 -31.63
N THR A 137 10.19 -8.54 -32.74
CA THR A 137 9.70 -7.27 -33.34
C THR A 137 8.28 -6.96 -32.84
N PRO A 138 7.80 -5.70 -32.86
CA PRO A 138 8.49 -4.42 -32.65
C PRO A 138 8.68 -4.12 -31.15
N THR A 139 9.53 -3.13 -30.84
CA THR A 139 9.77 -2.68 -29.47
C THR A 139 8.49 -2.13 -28.82
N PRO A 140 8.06 -2.66 -27.66
CA PRO A 140 6.89 -2.14 -26.96
C PRO A 140 7.19 -0.76 -26.38
N THR A 141 6.14 0.05 -26.21
CA THR A 141 6.16 1.30 -25.45
C THR A 141 5.42 1.09 -24.14
N PHE A 142 5.73 1.87 -23.11
CA PHE A 142 4.94 1.83 -21.89
C PHE A 142 3.45 2.15 -22.16
N PRO A 143 2.51 1.33 -21.64
CA PRO A 143 1.08 1.55 -21.80
C PRO A 143 0.57 2.70 -20.91
N ALA A 144 -0.49 3.38 -21.36
CA ALA A 144 -1.21 4.37 -20.57
C ALA A 144 -1.76 3.75 -19.28
N GLY A 145 -1.71 4.50 -18.17
CA GLY A 145 -2.07 3.99 -16.86
C GLY A 145 -1.81 4.99 -15.74
N ALA A 146 -1.86 4.51 -14.49
CA ALA A 146 -1.63 5.28 -13.28
C ALA A 146 -0.54 4.62 -12.43
N TYR A 147 0.74 4.89 -12.74
CA TYR A 147 1.89 4.31 -12.04
C TYR A 147 3.18 5.11 -12.25
N CYS A 148 4.14 4.90 -11.35
CA CYS A 148 5.48 5.45 -11.45
C CYS A 148 6.57 4.37 -11.47
N ILE A 149 7.72 4.76 -12.02
CA ILE A 149 8.99 4.02 -12.05
C ILE A 149 10.12 4.98 -11.70
N TYR A 150 11.32 4.47 -11.37
CA TYR A 150 12.46 5.35 -11.16
C TYR A 150 12.99 5.90 -12.48
N GLN A 151 13.37 7.17 -12.45
CA GLN A 151 14.08 7.80 -13.53
C GLN A 151 15.50 7.22 -13.61
N TYR A 152 15.99 6.95 -14.81
CA TYR A 152 17.34 6.41 -15.06
C TYR A 152 17.90 7.00 -16.36
N SER A 153 19.18 7.38 -16.38
CA SER A 153 19.78 8.02 -17.56
C SER A 153 20.58 7.06 -18.45
N GLY A 154 20.96 5.86 -17.98
CA GLY A 154 21.89 4.97 -18.69
C GLY A 154 23.33 5.51 -18.87
N ILE A 155 23.55 6.80 -18.62
CA ILE A 155 24.82 7.49 -18.82
C ILE A 155 25.28 8.09 -17.48
N VAL A 156 26.46 7.67 -17.02
CA VAL A 156 27.17 8.28 -15.89
C VAL A 156 27.82 9.57 -16.39
N THR A 157 27.09 10.69 -16.41
CA THR A 157 27.74 12.01 -16.60
C THR A 157 28.04 12.62 -15.24
N SER A 158 29.33 12.71 -14.92
CA SER A 158 29.84 13.53 -13.84
C SER A 158 29.35 14.98 -13.98
N ARG A 159 28.72 15.51 -12.93
CA ARG A 159 28.47 16.94 -12.64
C ARG A 159 28.01 17.81 -13.83
N GLU A 160 26.78 18.33 -13.72
CA GLU A 160 26.11 19.28 -14.63
C GLU A 160 25.10 18.66 -15.61
N THR A 161 24.10 17.94 -15.08
CA THR A 161 22.80 17.90 -15.76
C THR A 161 22.05 19.17 -15.39
N SER A 162 22.05 20.15 -16.30
CA SER A 162 21.15 21.31 -16.22
C SER A 162 19.72 20.82 -16.01
N SER A 163 18.99 21.42 -15.07
CA SER A 163 17.60 21.08 -14.70
C SER A 163 16.64 20.94 -15.89
N HIS A 164 16.94 21.62 -17.01
CA HIS A 164 16.20 21.51 -18.27
C HIS A 164 16.28 20.12 -18.93
N LEU A 165 17.26 19.27 -18.57
CA LEU A 165 17.42 17.91 -19.11
C LEU A 165 16.66 16.84 -18.30
N LEU A 166 16.24 17.12 -17.06
CA LEU A 166 15.54 16.14 -16.21
C LEU A 166 14.19 15.71 -16.82
N ASN A 167 13.44 16.66 -17.42
CA ASN A 167 12.17 16.38 -18.08
C ASN A 167 12.31 15.41 -19.28
N HIS A 168 13.49 15.32 -19.88
CA HIS A 168 13.74 14.53 -21.08
C HIS A 168 14.25 13.11 -20.79
N LEU A 169 14.44 12.76 -19.51
CA LEU A 169 14.90 11.43 -19.10
C LEU A 169 13.76 10.44 -18.89
N CYS A 170 12.51 10.92 -18.78
CA CYS A 170 11.37 10.02 -18.63
C CYS A 170 10.92 9.40 -19.96
N PRO A 171 10.48 8.13 -19.95
CA PRO A 171 9.88 7.51 -21.13
C PRO A 171 8.70 8.33 -21.66
N PRO A 172 8.40 8.26 -22.98
CA PRO A 172 7.26 8.96 -23.56
C PRO A 172 5.95 8.67 -22.80
N GLY A 173 5.20 9.73 -22.48
CA GLY A 173 3.94 9.64 -21.72
C GLY A 173 4.11 9.83 -20.20
N PHE A 174 5.33 9.72 -19.66
CA PHE A 174 5.60 10.02 -18.26
C PHE A 174 5.96 11.49 -18.04
N LYS A 175 5.63 11.98 -16.85
CA LYS A 175 6.08 13.25 -16.28
C LYS A 175 7.06 12.92 -15.15
N TRP A 176 8.13 13.70 -15.04
CA TRP A 176 9.09 13.52 -13.95
C TRP A 176 8.48 13.96 -12.61
N SER A 177 8.96 13.35 -11.52
CA SER A 177 8.60 13.61 -10.14
C SER A 177 9.82 13.35 -9.24
N TRP A 178 9.75 13.71 -7.95
CA TRP A 178 10.85 13.53 -7.01
C TRP A 178 10.35 13.21 -5.60
N LEU A 179 11.22 12.60 -4.80
CA LEU A 179 11.02 12.33 -3.37
C LEU A 179 12.31 12.63 -2.62
N ALA A 180 12.23 13.47 -1.59
CA ALA A 180 13.35 13.71 -0.69
C ALA A 180 13.23 12.85 0.58
N ILE A 181 14.33 12.17 0.91
CA ILE A 181 14.49 11.39 2.12
C ILE A 181 15.48 12.14 3.01
N ASP A 182 15.07 12.49 4.22
CA ASP A 182 15.91 13.20 5.19
C ASP A 182 16.76 12.20 6.00
N ASP A 183 18.05 12.13 5.65
CA ASP A 183 19.03 11.24 6.25
C ASP A 183 19.63 11.86 7.53
N VAL A 184 20.11 11.04 8.48
CA VAL A 184 20.64 11.54 9.75
C VAL A 184 22.03 12.20 9.58
N ASN A 185 22.07 13.51 9.86
CA ASN A 185 23.12 14.51 9.56
C ASN A 185 24.59 14.21 9.92
N LEU A 186 24.89 13.36 10.91
CA LEU A 186 26.25 13.35 11.51
C LEU A 186 27.10 12.11 11.18
N ARG A 187 26.53 11.08 10.55
CA ARG A 187 27.24 9.82 10.21
C ARG A 187 26.66 9.12 8.98
N ASN A 188 26.04 9.87 8.06
CA ASN A 188 25.41 9.26 6.91
C ASN A 188 26.47 8.58 6.04
N LYS A 189 26.23 7.30 5.69
CA LYS A 189 27.09 6.61 4.74
C LYS A 189 26.70 6.94 3.30
N ASN A 190 25.44 7.36 3.05
CA ASN A 190 24.78 7.59 1.75
C ASN A 190 25.45 6.79 0.62
N ALA A 191 25.66 5.51 0.93
CA ALA A 191 26.52 4.65 0.17
C ALA A 191 25.70 4.14 -0.99
N HIS A 192 26.25 4.24 -2.17
CA HIS A 192 25.56 3.86 -3.38
C HIS A 192 26.55 3.21 -4.33
N ASN A 193 26.12 2.16 -5.01
CA ASN A 193 26.98 1.34 -5.87
C ASN A 193 26.18 0.76 -7.04
N GLY A 194 26.85 0.46 -8.15
CA GLY A 194 26.24 -0.18 -9.32
C GLY A 194 25.49 0.80 -10.24
N GLN A 195 24.54 0.26 -11.01
CA GLN A 195 23.65 1.05 -11.86
C GLN A 195 22.40 1.44 -11.06
N LEU A 196 22.19 2.74 -10.87
CA LEU A 196 21.24 3.27 -9.90
C LEU A 196 20.20 4.18 -10.54
N PRO A 197 18.99 4.29 -9.96
CA PRO A 197 18.10 5.41 -10.20
C PRO A 197 18.82 6.75 -10.16
N GLN A 198 18.33 7.71 -10.92
CA GLN A 198 18.76 9.09 -10.84
C GLN A 198 18.35 9.70 -9.50
N GLY A 199 19.27 10.45 -8.91
CA GLY A 199 19.06 11.13 -7.65
C GLY A 199 20.22 12.03 -7.27
N GLU A 200 19.95 12.90 -6.31
CA GLU A 200 20.93 13.79 -5.68
C GLU A 200 21.23 13.27 -4.27
N PHE A 201 22.51 13.05 -3.99
CA PHE A 201 22.97 12.50 -2.72
C PHE A 201 23.68 13.59 -1.93
N PHE A 202 22.95 14.24 -1.03
CA PHE A 202 23.49 15.26 -0.12
C PHE A 202 24.05 14.63 1.15
N SER A 203 24.74 15.45 1.95
CA SER A 203 25.29 15.03 3.24
C SER A 203 24.24 14.85 4.34
N PHE A 204 22.99 15.21 4.08
CA PHE A 204 21.87 15.12 5.04
C PHE A 204 20.57 14.66 4.38
N SER A 205 20.55 14.43 3.08
CA SER A 205 19.34 13.98 2.39
C SER A 205 19.68 13.26 1.10
N THR A 206 18.73 12.46 0.63
CA THR A 206 18.77 11.85 -0.68
C THR A 206 17.51 12.22 -1.43
N VAL A 207 17.64 12.80 -2.62
CA VAL A 207 16.52 13.11 -3.50
C VAL A 207 16.50 12.08 -4.63
N GLN A 208 15.45 11.28 -4.73
CA GLN A 208 15.28 10.30 -5.80
C GLN A 208 14.29 10.82 -6.83
N TYR A 209 14.57 10.58 -8.11
CA TYR A 209 13.72 11.00 -9.22
C TYR A 209 12.88 9.85 -9.78
N PHE A 210 11.64 10.17 -10.12
CA PHE A 210 10.65 9.24 -10.63
C PHE A 210 10.11 9.73 -11.98
N CYS A 211 9.61 8.79 -12.75
CA CYS A 211 8.78 9.03 -13.91
C CYS A 211 7.40 8.49 -13.58
N CYS A 212 6.39 9.35 -13.53
CA CYS A 212 4.99 9.03 -13.24
C CYS A 212 4.09 9.30 -14.44
N ARG A 213 3.09 8.46 -14.66
CA ARG A 213 2.03 8.72 -15.66
C ARG A 213 0.66 8.48 -15.04
N GLU A 214 -0.29 9.31 -15.44
CA GLU A 214 -1.69 9.37 -14.95
C GLU A 214 -2.67 9.36 -16.14
N ASP A 215 -2.20 9.07 -17.34
CA ASP A 215 -3.01 9.12 -18.56
C ASP A 215 -3.92 7.89 -18.76
N GLY A 216 -4.23 7.14 -17.68
CA GLY A 216 -5.13 5.99 -17.67
C GLY A 216 -5.64 5.61 -16.26
N ASP A 217 -6.56 4.65 -16.19
CA ASP A 217 -7.15 4.16 -14.93
C ASP A 217 -6.34 2.96 -14.39
N ALA A 218 -5.96 2.99 -13.11
CA ALA A 218 -5.28 1.90 -12.42
C ALA A 218 -6.06 0.56 -12.48
N ASN A 219 -7.39 0.59 -12.61
CA ASN A 219 -8.22 -0.60 -12.71
C ASN A 219 -8.28 -1.20 -14.12
N GLN A 220 -7.83 -0.48 -15.14
CA GLN A 220 -7.76 -0.99 -16.49
C GLN A 220 -6.45 -1.76 -16.66
N GLU A 221 -6.54 -3.04 -17.04
CA GLU A 221 -5.34 -3.87 -17.22
C GLU A 221 -4.40 -3.32 -18.29
N ILE A 222 -3.13 -3.16 -17.93
CA ILE A 222 -2.04 -2.87 -18.85
C ILE A 222 -1.25 -4.13 -19.18
N VAL A 223 -0.55 -4.14 -20.31
CA VAL A 223 0.33 -5.23 -20.71
C VAL A 223 1.78 -4.84 -20.45
N LEU A 224 2.41 -5.56 -19.53
CA LEU A 224 3.85 -5.52 -19.26
C LEU A 224 4.38 -6.97 -19.25
N PRO A 225 5.70 -7.18 -19.32
CA PRO A 225 6.26 -8.53 -19.26
C PRO A 225 5.96 -9.23 -17.94
N THR A 226 5.37 -10.41 -18.01
CA THR A 226 4.85 -11.12 -16.82
C THR A 226 5.65 -12.36 -16.42
N LYS A 227 6.78 -12.61 -17.07
CA LYS A 227 7.58 -13.83 -16.83
C LYS A 227 8.31 -13.82 -15.49
N LYS A 228 8.54 -12.64 -14.94
CA LYS A 228 9.27 -12.40 -13.71
C LYS A 228 8.55 -11.32 -12.92
N ASP A 229 8.71 -11.39 -11.62
CA ASP A 229 8.13 -10.43 -10.72
C ASP A 229 8.81 -9.07 -10.89
N PHE A 230 8.09 -8.00 -10.59
CA PHE A 230 8.62 -6.64 -10.64
C PHE A 230 7.85 -5.73 -9.69
N ILE A 231 8.37 -4.52 -9.46
CA ILE A 231 7.76 -3.54 -8.56
C ILE A 231 7.51 -2.24 -9.32
N LEU A 232 6.28 -1.71 -9.22
CA LEU A 232 5.93 -0.35 -9.64
C LEU A 232 5.50 0.46 -8.41
N PHE A 233 5.41 1.77 -8.57
CA PHE A 233 4.85 2.65 -7.55
C PHE A 233 3.43 3.07 -7.95
N PRO A 234 2.46 3.10 -7.03
CA PRO A 234 1.18 3.74 -7.29
C PRO A 234 1.37 5.26 -7.42
N MET A 235 0.40 5.95 -8.00
CA MET A 235 0.48 7.41 -8.21
C MET A 235 0.63 8.22 -6.92
N ASN A 236 0.11 7.71 -5.81
CA ASN A 236 0.24 8.28 -4.47
C ASN A 236 -0.03 7.19 -3.41
N SER A 237 0.12 7.53 -2.13
CA SER A 237 -0.03 6.61 -1.00
C SER A 237 -1.42 5.96 -0.92
N THR A 238 -2.48 6.68 -1.29
CA THR A 238 -3.87 6.18 -1.31
C THR A 238 -4.27 5.56 -2.65
N GLY A 239 -3.42 5.68 -3.67
CA GLY A 239 -3.65 5.21 -5.03
C GLY A 239 -3.67 3.69 -5.13
N LEU A 240 -4.47 3.18 -6.06
CA LEU A 240 -4.52 1.77 -6.40
C LEU A 240 -3.24 1.37 -7.16
N CYS A 241 -2.84 0.11 -7.03
CA CYS A 241 -1.85 -0.46 -7.92
C CYS A 241 -2.44 -0.66 -9.32
N GLN A 242 -1.67 -0.27 -10.33
CA GLN A 242 -2.00 -0.46 -11.73
C GLN A 242 -2.19 -1.95 -12.05
N LYS A 243 -3.37 -2.38 -12.47
CA LYS A 243 -3.58 -3.79 -12.87
C LYS A 243 -2.71 -4.13 -14.07
N VAL A 244 -1.95 -5.23 -13.96
CA VAL A 244 -1.14 -5.78 -15.03
C VAL A 244 -1.74 -7.12 -15.43
N LYS A 245 -2.06 -7.25 -16.72
CA LYS A 245 -2.69 -8.45 -17.27
C LYS A 245 -1.84 -9.69 -16.97
N GLY A 246 -2.43 -10.69 -16.32
CA GLY A 246 -1.76 -11.96 -16.01
C GLY A 246 -0.84 -11.92 -14.79
N MET A 247 -0.89 -10.85 -13.99
CA MET A 247 -0.17 -10.75 -12.73
C MET A 247 -1.09 -10.38 -11.59
N THR A 248 -0.72 -10.81 -10.39
CA THR A 248 -1.34 -10.35 -9.15
C THR A 248 -0.43 -9.29 -8.53
N ALA A 249 -0.97 -8.11 -8.27
CA ALA A 249 -0.25 -7.11 -7.49
C ALA A 249 -0.38 -7.44 -5.98
N ILE A 250 0.56 -6.97 -5.15
CA ILE A 250 0.46 -6.79 -3.70
C ILE A 250 0.88 -5.35 -3.39
N LYS A 251 0.02 -4.56 -2.74
CA LYS A 251 0.40 -3.22 -2.26
C LYS A 251 1.10 -3.35 -0.91
N SER A 252 2.22 -2.68 -0.75
CA SER A 252 2.94 -2.63 0.52
C SER A 252 3.61 -1.26 0.69
N GLN A 253 4.38 -1.08 1.76
CA GLN A 253 5.04 0.19 2.04
C GLN A 253 6.47 -0.02 2.54
N ILE A 254 7.37 0.86 2.11
CA ILE A 254 8.68 1.04 2.72
C ILE A 254 8.57 2.20 3.69
N PHE A 255 8.99 2.00 4.94
CA PHE A 255 9.00 3.05 5.96
C PHE A 255 10.42 3.52 6.23
N TYR A 256 10.65 4.80 6.00
CA TYR A 256 11.90 5.49 6.31
C TYR A 256 11.70 6.28 7.60
N ASP A 257 12.36 5.88 8.68
CA ASP A 257 12.34 6.61 9.95
C ASP A 257 13.30 7.82 9.85
N THR A 258 12.84 8.90 9.21
CA THR A 258 13.64 10.09 8.88
C THR A 258 13.98 10.93 10.10
N SER A 259 15.00 11.78 9.99
CA SER A 259 15.41 12.69 11.07
C SER A 259 14.34 13.76 11.38
N ASP A 260 14.25 14.22 12.64
CA ASP A 260 13.49 15.43 13.03
C ASP A 260 14.43 16.64 13.30
N ASP A 261 15.75 16.38 13.33
CA ASP A 261 16.78 17.32 13.78
C ASP A 261 17.15 18.37 12.70
N SER A 262 16.83 18.11 11.43
CA SER A 262 17.22 18.94 10.27
C SER A 262 16.34 20.19 10.10
N SER A 263 15.04 20.09 10.44
CA SER A 263 14.05 21.17 10.22
C SER A 263 14.41 22.46 10.98
N LYS A 264 15.08 22.33 12.14
CA LYS A 264 15.46 23.47 12.99
C LYS A 264 16.84 24.07 12.65
N ALA A 265 17.71 23.34 11.95
CA ALA A 265 19.11 23.75 11.73
C ALA A 265 19.45 24.06 10.27
N ASN A 266 18.91 23.31 9.29
CA ASN A 266 19.33 23.38 7.88
C ASN A 266 18.19 23.79 6.92
N GLY A 267 16.97 23.96 7.42
CA GLY A 267 15.78 24.17 6.61
C GLY A 267 15.30 22.89 5.92
N PRO A 268 14.09 22.87 5.33
CA PRO A 268 13.67 21.75 4.48
C PRO A 268 14.68 21.59 3.32
N PRO A 269 14.84 20.37 2.76
CA PRO A 269 15.55 20.21 1.49
C PRO A 269 14.99 21.26 0.51
N SER A 270 15.86 22.06 -0.09
CA SER A 270 15.41 23.05 -1.08
C SER A 270 14.67 22.30 -2.18
N GLU A 271 13.40 22.65 -2.39
CA GLU A 271 12.67 22.28 -3.60
C GLU A 271 13.60 22.50 -4.80
N PRO A 272 13.75 21.53 -5.73
CA PRO A 272 14.54 21.76 -6.92
C PRO A 272 14.08 23.07 -7.58
N ASP A 273 15.01 23.90 -8.08
CA ASP A 273 14.75 25.25 -8.61
C ASP A 273 13.64 25.33 -9.70
N PHE A 274 13.16 24.18 -10.17
CA PHE A 274 12.12 23.99 -11.17
C PHE A 274 11.07 23.01 -10.61
N PRO A 275 9.98 23.49 -9.98
CA PRO A 275 8.95 22.60 -9.45
C PRO A 275 8.26 21.83 -10.59
N PRO A 276 8.11 20.49 -10.49
CA PRO A 276 7.33 19.71 -11.45
C PRO A 276 5.84 20.05 -11.34
N PRO A 277 5.02 19.73 -12.36
CA PRO A 277 3.59 19.70 -12.18
C PRO A 277 3.20 18.59 -11.18
N GLN A 278 2.82 19.01 -9.96
CA GLN A 278 1.75 18.42 -9.14
C GLN A 278 1.85 16.98 -8.60
N TYR A 279 3.04 16.41 -8.37
CA TYR A 279 3.14 15.16 -7.60
C TYR A 279 4.25 15.26 -6.54
N SER A 280 3.86 15.42 -5.27
CA SER A 280 4.70 14.99 -4.15
C SER A 280 4.23 13.60 -3.76
N VAL A 281 5.17 12.67 -3.62
CA VAL A 281 4.93 11.44 -2.85
C VAL A 281 4.81 11.89 -1.40
N ASP A 282 3.57 12.14 -0.99
CA ASP A 282 3.10 12.36 0.38
C ASP A 282 4.16 12.91 1.34
N VAL A 283 4.50 14.19 1.16
CA VAL A 283 5.05 15.01 2.25
C VAL A 283 3.90 15.91 2.68
N PRO A 284 3.04 15.48 3.63
CA PRO A 284 2.11 16.40 4.26
C PRO A 284 2.92 17.60 4.76
N LYS A 285 2.55 18.80 4.30
CA LYS A 285 3.05 20.04 4.91
C LYS A 285 2.83 19.89 6.42
N ASP A 286 3.90 20.10 7.19
CA ASP A 286 3.95 20.10 8.66
C ASP A 286 4.29 18.77 9.39
N TYR A 287 4.72 17.71 8.68
CA TYR A 287 5.05 16.39 9.29
C TYR A 287 6.54 15.99 9.26
N TRP A 288 7.46 16.97 9.19
CA TRP A 288 8.91 16.69 9.23
C TRP A 288 9.31 16.03 10.57
N GLY A 289 9.79 14.78 10.50
CA GLY A 289 10.24 14.02 11.67
C GLY A 289 9.38 12.84 12.11
N GLN A 290 8.29 12.52 11.41
CA GLN A 290 7.41 11.36 11.74
C GLN A 290 7.64 10.12 10.85
N GLY A 291 8.69 10.16 10.03
CA GLY A 291 9.01 9.14 9.05
C GLY A 291 8.20 9.25 7.77
N LEU A 292 8.72 8.65 6.69
CA LEU A 292 8.20 8.70 5.34
C LEU A 292 7.75 7.30 4.92
N ARG A 293 6.51 7.18 4.44
CA ARG A 293 5.95 5.92 3.92
C ARG A 293 5.84 5.99 2.40
N VAL A 294 6.58 5.12 1.72
CA VAL A 294 6.52 5.01 0.26
C VAL A 294 5.74 3.76 -0.10
N SER A 295 4.56 3.93 -0.71
CA SER A 295 3.76 2.80 -1.18
C SER A 295 4.39 2.17 -2.42
N ILE A 296 4.35 0.85 -2.50
CA ILE A 296 4.85 0.03 -3.61
C ILE A 296 3.81 -0.98 -4.04
N CYS A 297 3.92 -1.44 -5.29
CA CYS A 297 3.10 -2.47 -5.90
C CYS A 297 4.00 -3.60 -6.39
N TYR A 298 4.04 -4.72 -5.68
CA TYR A 298 4.79 -5.91 -6.08
C TYR A 298 3.93 -6.81 -6.96
N TYR A 299 4.38 -7.09 -8.19
CA TYR A 299 3.64 -7.90 -9.15
C TYR A 299 4.23 -9.29 -9.21
N THR A 300 3.44 -10.30 -8.87
CA THR A 300 3.82 -11.71 -9.03
C THR A 300 3.21 -12.29 -10.27
N SER A 301 4.01 -13.05 -11.01
CA SER A 301 3.47 -13.81 -12.14
C SER A 301 2.45 -14.80 -11.60
N GLN A 302 1.23 -14.78 -12.15
CA GLN A 302 0.36 -15.94 -11.99
C GLN A 302 1.03 -17.04 -12.81
N GLY A 303 1.89 -17.82 -12.14
CA GLY A 303 2.71 -18.80 -12.80
C GLY A 303 1.84 -19.59 -13.76
N GLY A 304 2.32 -19.77 -14.99
CA GLY A 304 1.81 -20.77 -15.93
C GLY A 304 2.04 -22.17 -15.38
N SER A 305 1.51 -22.45 -14.19
CA SER A 305 1.14 -23.77 -13.76
C SER A 305 -0.19 -24.03 -14.44
N SER A 306 -0.20 -25.00 -15.34
CA SER A 306 -1.38 -25.76 -15.70
C SER A 306 -1.90 -26.49 -14.44
N GLY A 307 -2.31 -25.73 -13.43
CA GLY A 307 -2.95 -26.21 -12.23
C GLY A 307 -4.40 -26.49 -12.56
N GLY A 308 -4.84 -27.72 -12.28
CA GLY A 308 -6.27 -28.02 -12.23
C GLY A 308 -7.00 -27.10 -11.24
N PRO A 309 -8.33 -27.23 -11.13
CA PRO A 309 -9.13 -26.41 -10.22
C PRO A 309 -8.49 -26.36 -8.82
N VAL A 310 -8.18 -25.15 -8.36
CA VAL A 310 -7.67 -24.90 -7.00
C VAL A 310 -8.74 -25.41 -6.05
N VAL A 311 -8.47 -26.52 -5.37
CA VAL A 311 -9.39 -27.11 -4.41
C VAL A 311 -9.27 -26.31 -3.11
N PRO A 312 -10.34 -25.64 -2.65
CA PRO A 312 -10.34 -24.91 -1.39
C PRO A 312 -10.02 -25.85 -0.21
N PRO A 313 -9.30 -25.37 0.82
CA PRO A 313 -9.03 -26.15 2.01
C PRO A 313 -10.34 -26.55 2.70
N THR A 314 -10.30 -27.66 3.44
CA THR A 314 -11.47 -28.13 4.19
C THR A 314 -11.48 -27.56 5.59
N CYS A 315 -10.30 -27.31 6.18
CA CYS A 315 -10.17 -26.78 7.53
C CYS A 315 -9.68 -25.34 7.52
N TRP A 316 -10.12 -24.58 8.52
CA TRP A 316 -9.71 -23.23 8.81
C TRP A 316 -8.27 -23.17 9.32
N PRO A 317 -7.62 -21.99 9.29
CA PRO A 317 -6.27 -21.83 9.85
C PRO A 317 -6.18 -22.31 11.29
N ASN A 318 -5.09 -23.01 11.62
CA ASN A 318 -4.85 -23.61 12.93
C ASN A 318 -4.36 -22.55 13.94
N GLU A 319 -5.19 -21.55 14.19
CA GLU A 319 -4.93 -20.41 15.06
C GLU A 319 -6.21 -20.07 15.85
N ASP A 320 -6.08 -19.37 16.97
CA ASP A 320 -7.22 -18.97 17.78
C ASP A 320 -7.79 -17.64 17.28
N PHE A 321 -9.04 -17.64 16.82
CA PHE A 321 -9.72 -16.43 16.34
C PHE A 321 -11.24 -16.57 16.49
N ALA A 322 -11.95 -15.46 16.38
CA ALA A 322 -13.41 -15.47 16.36
C ALA A 322 -13.97 -14.67 15.18
N LEU A 323 -15.17 -15.05 14.75
CA LEU A 323 -15.92 -14.41 13.67
C LEU A 323 -17.32 -14.04 14.16
N PHE A 324 -17.94 -13.06 13.50
CA PHE A 324 -19.39 -12.93 13.60
C PHE A 324 -20.06 -14.20 13.09
N GLN A 325 -21.09 -14.64 13.80
CA GLN A 325 -21.86 -15.81 13.39
C GLN A 325 -22.78 -15.44 12.23
N SER A 326 -22.74 -16.22 11.15
CA SER A 326 -23.71 -16.08 10.06
C SER A 326 -25.10 -16.49 10.54
N ALA A 327 -26.16 -16.03 9.87
CA ALA A 327 -27.53 -16.47 10.15
C ALA A 327 -27.72 -18.00 9.97
N LYS A 328 -26.79 -18.68 9.27
CA LYS A 328 -26.76 -20.14 9.11
C LYS A 328 -26.07 -20.87 10.27
N GLY A 329 -25.42 -20.15 11.17
CA GLY A 329 -24.67 -20.71 12.29
C GLY A 329 -23.16 -20.56 12.11
N CYS A 330 -22.40 -21.32 12.91
CA CYS A 330 -20.96 -21.42 12.76
C CYS A 330 -20.59 -22.39 11.64
N PRO A 331 -19.44 -22.19 10.97
CA PRO A 331 -18.95 -23.14 9.98
C PRO A 331 -18.83 -24.56 10.55
N SER A 332 -19.12 -25.58 9.74
CA SER A 332 -18.95 -26.99 10.07
C SER A 332 -17.61 -27.51 9.55
N GLY A 333 -17.07 -28.54 10.21
CA GLY A 333 -15.80 -29.18 9.83
C GLY A 333 -14.63 -28.87 10.75
N ASP A 334 -14.74 -27.82 11.58
CA ASP A 334 -13.77 -27.44 12.61
C ASP A 334 -14.45 -27.25 13.98
N PRO A 335 -13.70 -27.26 15.09
CA PRO A 335 -14.25 -27.08 16.42
C PRO A 335 -14.60 -25.61 16.67
N TRP A 336 -15.75 -25.20 16.14
CA TRP A 336 -16.34 -23.90 16.42
C TRP A 336 -17.20 -23.95 17.67
N SER A 337 -16.95 -23.05 18.61
CA SER A 337 -17.79 -22.84 19.78
C SER A 337 -18.66 -21.59 19.57
N PRO A 338 -20.00 -21.71 19.58
CA PRO A 338 -20.87 -20.56 19.46
C PRO A 338 -20.97 -19.80 20.79
N GLY A 339 -21.20 -18.49 20.68
CA GLY A 339 -21.54 -17.64 21.81
C GLY A 339 -22.32 -16.41 21.36
N TYR A 340 -22.76 -15.59 22.31
CA TYR A 340 -23.37 -14.31 22.02
C TYR A 340 -22.98 -13.24 23.04
N VAL A 341 -23.03 -11.99 22.58
CA VAL A 341 -22.93 -10.79 23.43
C VAL A 341 -24.21 -9.98 23.22
N GLN A 342 -24.82 -9.58 24.33
CA GLN A 342 -25.88 -8.59 24.39
C GLN A 342 -25.25 -7.24 24.75
N HIS A 343 -25.48 -6.26 23.90
CA HIS A 343 -25.12 -4.86 24.07
C HIS A 343 -26.37 -4.06 24.41
N THR A 344 -26.27 -3.19 25.43
CA THR A 344 -27.39 -2.34 25.84
C THR A 344 -27.35 -1.05 25.05
N GLU A 345 -28.01 -1.06 23.91
CA GLU A 345 -27.97 0.03 22.92
C GLU A 345 -29.33 0.71 22.74
N GLY A 346 -29.31 1.87 22.07
CA GLY A 346 -30.51 2.56 21.64
C GLY A 346 -31.37 1.73 20.68
N HIS A 347 -32.67 2.05 20.66
CA HIS A 347 -33.69 1.32 19.92
C HIS A 347 -33.55 1.40 18.39
N ASN A 348 -32.71 2.30 17.86
CA ASN A 348 -32.46 2.39 16.42
C ASN A 348 -31.36 1.47 15.92
N SER A 349 -30.73 0.69 16.80
CA SER A 349 -29.72 -0.31 16.45
C SER A 349 -30.21 -1.30 15.39
N LYS A 350 -29.31 -1.79 14.53
CA LYS A 350 -29.66 -2.67 13.41
C LYS A 350 -28.63 -3.78 13.22
N VAL A 351 -29.15 -5.00 13.05
CA VAL A 351 -28.37 -6.17 12.66
C VAL A 351 -28.87 -6.66 11.29
N PRO A 352 -27.99 -6.79 10.28
CA PRO A 352 -28.36 -7.37 8.98
C PRO A 352 -28.90 -8.80 9.13
N ALA A 353 -29.86 -9.18 8.28
CA ALA A 353 -30.50 -10.50 8.32
C ALA A 353 -29.54 -11.68 8.06
N GLN A 354 -28.39 -11.39 7.46
CA GLN A 354 -27.31 -12.32 7.17
C GLN A 354 -26.44 -12.64 8.39
N ILE A 355 -26.47 -11.77 9.42
CA ILE A 355 -25.73 -11.94 10.67
C ILE A 355 -26.67 -12.53 11.71
N LYS A 356 -26.18 -13.49 12.50
CA LYS A 356 -26.94 -14.03 13.62
C LYS A 356 -27.01 -12.97 14.72
N GLY A 357 -28.19 -12.39 14.89
CA GLY A 357 -28.45 -11.45 15.96
C GLY A 357 -29.91 -11.03 16.00
N SER A 358 -30.24 -10.20 16.98
CA SER A 358 -31.58 -9.64 17.13
C SER A 358 -31.54 -8.32 17.86
N VAL A 359 -32.35 -7.37 17.42
CA VAL A 359 -32.64 -6.15 18.17
C VAL A 359 -33.72 -6.48 19.21
N THR A 360 -33.49 -6.07 20.46
CA THR A 360 -34.37 -6.26 21.60
C THR A 360 -34.74 -4.91 22.20
N PRO A 361 -35.76 -4.82 23.08
CA PRO A 361 -36.05 -3.58 23.78
C PRO A 361 -34.89 -3.07 24.67
N GLY A 362 -33.95 -3.94 25.04
CA GLY A 362 -32.76 -3.60 25.84
C GLY A 362 -31.47 -3.59 25.02
N GLY A 363 -31.54 -3.27 23.72
CA GLY A 363 -30.36 -3.15 22.84
C GLY A 363 -30.30 -4.23 21.77
N LEU A 364 -29.12 -4.79 21.50
CA LEU A 364 -28.93 -5.81 20.45
C LEU A 364 -28.15 -7.02 20.95
N ILE A 365 -28.43 -8.18 20.37
CA ILE A 365 -27.70 -9.42 20.63
C ILE A 365 -26.98 -9.81 19.34
N LEU A 366 -25.67 -10.06 19.42
CA LEU A 366 -24.85 -10.55 18.31
C LEU A 366 -24.29 -11.93 18.63
N GLY A 367 -24.37 -12.83 17.67
CA GLY A 367 -23.78 -14.16 17.74
C GLY A 367 -22.36 -14.18 17.20
N TYR A 368 -21.53 -15.04 17.79
CA TYR A 368 -20.13 -15.23 17.43
C TYR A 368 -19.80 -16.71 17.31
N CYS A 369 -18.73 -16.98 16.57
CA CYS A 369 -18.14 -18.31 16.43
C CYS A 369 -16.66 -18.20 16.77
N SER A 370 -16.22 -18.89 17.82
CA SER A 370 -14.81 -18.94 18.21
C SER A 370 -14.19 -20.25 17.74
N HIS A 371 -13.05 -20.15 17.06
CA HIS A 371 -12.21 -21.25 16.63
C HIS A 371 -11.10 -21.48 17.66
N ASP A 372 -10.88 -22.73 18.03
CA ASP A 372 -9.87 -23.17 19.00
C ASP A 372 -8.89 -24.13 18.32
N ALA A 373 -7.63 -23.69 18.18
CA ALA A 373 -6.56 -24.42 17.52
C ALA A 373 -6.16 -25.70 18.28
N GLU A 374 -6.24 -25.71 19.62
CA GLU A 374 -5.90 -26.87 20.44
C GLU A 374 -6.88 -28.02 20.18
N THR A 375 -8.16 -27.70 20.04
CA THR A 375 -9.20 -28.70 19.73
C THR A 375 -9.19 -29.18 18.27
N GLN A 376 -8.54 -28.47 17.35
CA GLN A 376 -8.37 -28.91 15.95
C GLN A 376 -7.37 -30.07 15.83
N THR A 377 -6.42 -30.19 16.77
CA THR A 377 -5.29 -31.14 16.71
C THR A 377 -5.45 -32.39 17.58
N THR A 378 -6.43 -32.45 18.47
CA THR A 378 -6.58 -33.55 19.43
C THR A 378 -7.46 -34.68 18.91
N GLU A 379 -6.91 -35.91 18.85
CA GLU A 379 -7.59 -37.15 18.43
C GLU A 379 -8.79 -37.55 19.30
N SER A 380 -9.03 -36.86 20.42
CA SER A 380 -10.03 -37.18 21.44
C SER A 380 -11.35 -36.41 21.31
N SER A 381 -11.48 -35.46 20.38
CA SER A 381 -12.76 -34.75 20.20
C SER A 381 -13.79 -35.65 19.49
N PRO A 382 -14.94 -35.96 20.11
CA PRO A 382 -15.99 -36.78 19.49
C PRO A 382 -16.65 -36.10 18.28
N ASN A 383 -16.33 -34.83 18.02
CA ASN A 383 -16.71 -34.05 16.85
C ASN A 383 -15.52 -33.74 15.92
N ALA A 384 -14.36 -34.39 16.08
CA ALA A 384 -13.26 -34.34 15.12
C ALA A 384 -13.72 -34.96 13.79
N ALA A 385 -14.45 -34.17 13.01
CA ALA A 385 -14.91 -34.50 11.68
C ALA A 385 -13.69 -34.61 10.75
N GLY A 386 -12.99 -35.74 10.81
CA GLY A 386 -12.12 -36.22 9.73
C GLY A 386 -11.00 -35.28 9.29
N ARG A 387 -9.93 -35.25 10.10
CA ARG A 387 -8.52 -35.06 9.70
C ARG A 387 -8.18 -33.73 9.02
N CYS A 388 -8.18 -32.64 9.79
CA CYS A 388 -7.32 -31.51 9.46
C CYS A 388 -5.85 -31.96 9.51
N THR A 389 -5.11 -31.67 8.45
CA THR A 389 -3.73 -32.02 8.19
C THR A 389 -3.08 -30.79 7.56
N ALA A 390 -1.75 -30.69 7.62
CA ALA A 390 -1.04 -29.58 6.98
C ALA A 390 -1.38 -29.38 5.48
N SER A 391 -1.90 -30.40 4.79
CA SER A 391 -2.28 -30.31 3.37
C SER A 391 -3.72 -29.88 3.08
N ASN A 392 -4.61 -29.85 4.08
CA ASN A 392 -6.02 -29.42 3.92
C ASN A 392 -6.48 -28.36 4.94
N THR A 393 -5.59 -27.95 5.85
CA THR A 393 -5.71 -26.77 6.71
C THR A 393 -5.33 -25.52 5.93
N ALA A 394 -6.20 -24.52 5.95
CA ALA A 394 -5.94 -23.23 5.34
C ALA A 394 -4.80 -22.50 6.06
N THR A 395 -4.22 -21.51 5.40
CA THR A 395 -3.43 -20.47 6.06
C THR A 395 -4.11 -19.15 5.77
N PHE A 396 -4.01 -18.19 6.69
CA PHE A 396 -4.41 -16.83 6.36
C PHE A 396 -3.47 -16.29 5.29
N GLN A 397 -4.02 -16.06 4.10
CA GLN A 397 -3.27 -15.52 2.96
C GLN A 397 -3.25 -13.99 3.01
N PRO A 398 -2.24 -13.34 2.41
CA PRO A 398 -2.18 -11.90 2.27
C PRO A 398 -3.47 -11.33 1.70
N GLY A 399 -3.95 -10.24 2.29
CA GLY A 399 -5.24 -9.66 1.96
C GLY A 399 -5.56 -8.44 2.80
N SER A 400 -6.81 -8.02 2.74
CA SER A 400 -7.34 -6.85 3.44
C SER A 400 -8.60 -7.25 4.23
N TYR A 401 -8.39 -7.78 5.43
CA TYR A 401 -9.46 -8.28 6.29
C TYR A 401 -9.01 -8.45 7.74
N CYS A 402 -9.99 -8.53 8.63
CA CYS A 402 -9.82 -8.68 10.05
C CYS A 402 -10.68 -9.82 10.61
N VAL A 403 -10.21 -10.38 11.70
CA VAL A 403 -10.89 -11.37 12.54
C VAL A 403 -10.83 -10.90 13.99
N PHE A 404 -11.73 -11.36 14.85
CA PHE A 404 -11.59 -11.12 16.28
C PHE A 404 -10.48 -11.98 16.88
N VAL A 405 -9.86 -11.49 17.95
CA VAL A 405 -8.97 -12.31 18.77
C VAL A 405 -9.79 -13.45 19.41
N GLY A 406 -9.29 -14.67 19.31
CA GLY A 406 -9.93 -15.87 19.85
C GLY A 406 -9.79 -16.01 21.37
N TYR A 407 -10.54 -16.96 21.94
CA TYR A 407 -10.55 -17.23 23.38
C TYR A 407 -9.35 -18.11 23.80
N ILE A 408 -8.50 -17.63 24.70
CA ILE A 408 -7.29 -18.35 25.17
C ILE A 408 -7.63 -19.18 26.42
N ASN A 409 -7.70 -20.51 26.29
CA ASN A 409 -8.26 -21.37 27.35
C ASN A 409 -7.23 -21.94 28.35
N SER A 410 -5.91 -21.88 28.10
CA SER A 410 -4.97 -22.77 28.81
C SER A 410 -3.94 -22.12 29.74
N THR A 411 -3.75 -20.79 29.76
CA THR A 411 -2.67 -20.18 30.57
C THR A 411 -3.09 -19.05 31.52
N ASN A 412 -4.30 -18.49 31.42
CA ASN A 412 -4.68 -17.23 32.11
C ASN A 412 -3.68 -16.08 31.88
N ILE A 413 -2.82 -16.19 30.87
CA ILE A 413 -1.88 -15.15 30.46
C ILE A 413 -2.53 -14.45 29.28
N PHE A 414 -2.78 -13.15 29.44
CA PHE A 414 -3.17 -12.26 28.35
C PHE A 414 -2.02 -12.20 27.34
N ASP A 415 -2.06 -13.08 26.34
CA ASP A 415 -1.19 -12.97 25.18
C ASP A 415 -2.02 -12.37 24.04
N LYS A 416 -1.81 -11.09 23.73
CA LYS A 416 -2.46 -10.39 22.62
C LYS A 416 -1.87 -10.84 21.27
N SER A 417 -1.65 -12.14 21.12
CA SER A 417 -0.97 -12.71 19.96
C SER A 417 -1.98 -12.86 18.82
N CYS A 418 -1.92 -11.92 17.88
CA CYS A 418 -2.63 -12.08 16.64
C CYS A 418 -2.10 -13.26 15.83
N PRO A 419 -2.93 -13.81 14.92
CA PRO A 419 -2.46 -14.75 13.92
C PRO A 419 -1.23 -14.20 13.17
N GLN A 420 -0.40 -15.10 12.64
CA GLN A 420 0.83 -14.69 11.97
C GLN A 420 0.55 -13.63 10.88
N ASP A 421 1.35 -12.56 10.88
CA ASP A 421 1.28 -11.42 9.94
C ASP A 421 0.05 -10.50 10.10
N PHE A 422 -0.81 -10.74 11.10
CA PHE A 422 -1.84 -9.76 11.47
C PHE A 422 -1.29 -8.76 12.50
N ALA A 423 -1.67 -7.50 12.32
CA ALA A 423 -1.49 -6.47 13.34
C ALA A 423 -2.67 -6.47 14.32
N TYR A 424 -2.34 -6.24 15.59
CA TYR A 424 -3.32 -6.05 16.65
C TYR A 424 -4.11 -4.76 16.47
N ASN A 425 -5.41 -4.85 16.72
CA ASN A 425 -6.34 -3.75 16.65
C ASN A 425 -7.45 -3.88 17.72
N TRP A 426 -8.22 -2.82 17.92
CA TRP A 426 -9.33 -2.81 18.85
C TRP A 426 -10.37 -1.75 18.47
N PHE A 427 -11.59 -1.93 18.94
CA PHE A 427 -12.64 -0.92 18.86
C PHE A 427 -13.52 -1.01 20.10
N VAL A 428 -14.24 0.07 20.40
CA VAL A 428 -15.09 0.17 21.59
C VAL A 428 -16.51 0.42 21.16
N ILE A 429 -17.41 -0.35 21.76
CA ILE A 429 -18.84 -0.14 21.73
C ILE A 429 -19.19 0.55 23.04
N ASP A 430 -19.79 1.73 22.95
CA ASP A 430 -20.23 2.50 24.12
C ASP A 430 -21.68 2.12 24.41
N ASP A 431 -21.91 1.42 25.53
CA ASP A 431 -23.24 0.93 25.89
C ASP A 431 -23.99 2.01 26.69
N VAL A 432 -25.32 2.02 26.64
CA VAL A 432 -26.15 2.99 27.34
C VAL A 432 -26.05 2.83 28.87
N ASP A 433 -25.65 3.91 29.56
CA ASP A 433 -25.36 3.95 31.01
C ASP A 433 -26.57 3.61 31.91
N ALA A 434 -27.80 3.85 31.44
CA ALA A 434 -29.02 3.65 32.23
C ALA A 434 -29.62 2.25 32.03
N ASN A 435 -29.54 1.40 33.06
CA ASN A 435 -30.04 0.01 33.08
C ASN A 435 -29.26 -0.95 32.15
N ASN A 436 -27.93 -0.92 32.23
CA ASN A 436 -27.11 -1.85 31.46
C ASN A 436 -27.45 -3.32 31.79
N HIS A 437 -27.80 -4.08 30.75
CA HIS A 437 -28.07 -5.51 30.76
C HIS A 437 -27.09 -6.28 29.85
N ASN A 438 -25.86 -5.77 29.72
CA ASN A 438 -24.78 -6.42 29.01
C ASN A 438 -24.60 -7.83 29.55
N ALA A 439 -24.65 -8.79 28.64
CA ALA A 439 -24.58 -10.19 28.99
C ALA A 439 -23.81 -10.92 27.91
N LYS A 440 -22.98 -11.87 28.31
CA LYS A 440 -22.34 -12.80 27.40
C LYS A 440 -22.64 -14.23 27.79
N ASN A 441 -22.69 -15.11 26.81
CA ASN A 441 -22.90 -16.54 27.02
C ASN A 441 -22.21 -17.34 25.92
N GLY A 442 -21.76 -18.55 26.26
CA GLY A 442 -20.92 -19.36 25.37
C GLY A 442 -19.53 -18.76 25.18
N THR A 443 -18.89 -19.09 24.06
CA THR A 443 -17.54 -18.60 23.72
C THR A 443 -17.67 -17.36 22.82
N VAL A 444 -17.15 -16.23 23.29
CA VAL A 444 -17.22 -14.93 22.61
C VAL A 444 -15.79 -14.45 22.29
N PRO A 445 -15.63 -13.44 21.41
CA PRO A 445 -14.34 -12.80 21.18
C PRO A 445 -13.63 -12.36 22.47
N GLU A 446 -12.31 -12.32 22.42
CA GLU A 446 -11.54 -11.71 23.50
C GLU A 446 -11.81 -10.19 23.54
N GLY A 447 -11.97 -9.66 24.75
CA GLY A 447 -12.36 -8.28 24.95
C GLY A 447 -12.58 -7.92 26.42
N GLU A 448 -12.69 -6.62 26.68
CA GLU A 448 -13.04 -6.09 27.99
C GLU A 448 -14.52 -5.72 27.99
N TYR A 449 -15.31 -6.43 28.79
CA TYR A 449 -16.77 -6.30 28.84
C TYR A 449 -17.15 -5.56 30.12
N TYR A 450 -17.16 -4.23 30.05
CA TYR A 450 -17.51 -3.37 31.18
C TYR A 450 -19.03 -3.17 31.28
N ASP A 451 -19.44 -2.62 32.42
CA ASP A 451 -20.84 -2.27 32.72
C ASP A 451 -21.35 -1.03 31.95
N PHE A 452 -20.55 -0.44 31.06
CA PHE A 452 -20.91 0.73 30.25
C PHE A 452 -20.22 0.75 28.89
N SER A 453 -19.36 -0.22 28.61
CA SER A 453 -18.68 -0.31 27.31
C SER A 453 -18.15 -1.71 27.07
N THR A 454 -18.01 -2.06 25.81
CA THR A 454 -17.36 -3.29 25.39
C THR A 454 -16.19 -2.98 24.47
N VAL A 455 -14.99 -3.35 24.89
CA VAL A 455 -13.78 -3.29 24.06
C VAL A 455 -13.60 -4.63 23.36
N TYR A 456 -13.68 -4.64 22.04
CA TYR A 456 -13.34 -5.82 21.24
C TYR A 456 -11.90 -5.73 20.76
N TYR A 457 -11.18 -6.85 20.86
CA TYR A 457 -9.87 -6.99 20.25
C TYR A 457 -9.98 -7.72 18.93
N ALA A 458 -9.28 -7.21 17.93
CA ALA A 458 -9.24 -7.78 16.61
C ALA A 458 -7.81 -7.88 16.09
N CYS A 459 -7.65 -8.69 15.06
CA CYS A 459 -6.43 -8.83 14.31
C CYS A 459 -6.76 -8.49 12.88
N CYS A 460 -6.00 -7.55 12.30
CA CYS A 460 -6.16 -7.11 10.92
C CYS A 460 -4.88 -7.33 10.13
N ARG A 461 -5.04 -7.74 8.88
CA ARG A 461 -3.96 -7.67 7.89
C ARG A 461 -4.41 -6.81 6.72
N ASP A 462 -3.44 -6.13 6.14
CA ASP A 462 -3.63 -5.23 5.01
C ASP A 462 -2.42 -5.28 4.08
N ASP A 463 -1.98 -6.51 3.83
CA ASP A 463 -0.77 -6.86 3.08
C ASP A 463 -1.11 -7.54 1.74
N GLY A 464 -2.35 -7.40 1.26
CA GLY A 464 -2.82 -7.90 -0.02
C GLY A 464 -4.11 -7.22 -0.48
N PHE A 465 -4.48 -7.40 -1.75
CA PHE A 465 -5.69 -6.75 -2.27
C PHE A 465 -6.97 -7.51 -1.93
N PRO A 466 -8.04 -6.79 -1.57
CA PRO A 466 -9.36 -7.40 -1.43
C PRO A 466 -9.89 -7.99 -2.75
N SER A 467 -9.38 -7.62 -3.92
CA SER A 467 -9.78 -8.28 -5.18
C SER A 467 -9.04 -9.58 -5.46
N THR A 468 -7.93 -9.87 -4.77
CA THR A 468 -7.15 -11.10 -4.97
C THR A 468 -7.78 -12.21 -4.14
N PRO A 469 -8.38 -13.25 -4.75
CA PRO A 469 -9.10 -14.26 -3.99
C PRO A 469 -8.19 -15.03 -3.03
N ILE A 470 -8.54 -15.05 -1.74
CA ILE A 470 -7.91 -15.92 -0.74
C ILE A 470 -8.62 -17.27 -0.69
N SER A 471 -7.88 -18.30 -0.27
CA SER A 471 -8.34 -19.67 -0.16
C SER A 471 -8.68 -20.01 1.28
N LEU A 472 -9.96 -19.85 1.63
CA LEU A 472 -10.55 -20.27 2.90
C LEU A 472 -11.58 -21.38 2.66
N PRO A 473 -11.98 -22.14 3.70
CA PRO A 473 -13.07 -23.09 3.57
C PRO A 473 -14.34 -22.42 3.02
N ASN A 474 -14.90 -22.99 1.95
CA ASN A 474 -15.93 -22.32 1.15
C ASN A 474 -17.24 -23.11 1.02
N LYS A 475 -17.43 -24.13 1.85
CA LYS A 475 -18.66 -24.95 1.84
C LYS A 475 -19.82 -24.28 2.56
N GLU A 476 -19.53 -23.34 3.44
CA GLU A 476 -20.51 -22.72 4.33
C GLU A 476 -20.30 -21.21 4.44
N ALA A 477 -21.36 -20.50 4.81
CA ALA A 477 -21.32 -19.06 4.96
C ALA A 477 -20.52 -18.64 6.19
N PHE A 478 -19.77 -17.55 6.06
CA PHE A 478 -19.01 -16.97 7.15
C PHE A 478 -18.92 -15.45 7.00
N VAL A 479 -18.39 -14.77 8.02
CA VAL A 479 -18.30 -13.32 8.06
C VAL A 479 -16.87 -12.91 8.40
N LEU A 480 -16.28 -12.03 7.59
CA LEU A 480 -15.03 -11.34 7.93
C LEU A 480 -15.29 -9.84 8.07
N MET A 481 -14.44 -9.14 8.80
CA MET A 481 -14.45 -7.68 8.82
C MET A 481 -13.48 -7.15 7.76
N PRO A 482 -13.82 -6.14 6.96
CA PRO A 482 -12.87 -5.49 6.05
C PRO A 482 -11.85 -4.64 6.82
N SER A 483 -10.65 -4.45 6.26
CA SER A 483 -9.69 -3.46 6.79
C SER A 483 -10.12 -2.03 6.38
N GLU A 484 -9.69 -0.99 7.13
CA GLU A 484 -10.05 0.40 6.84
C GLU A 484 -9.49 0.91 5.51
N THR A 485 -8.33 0.41 5.09
CA THR A 485 -7.59 0.97 3.95
C THR A 485 -8.38 0.88 2.64
N ASP A 486 -9.09 -0.23 2.41
CA ASP A 486 -9.75 -0.50 1.13
C ASP A 486 -11.27 -0.41 1.17
N ARG A 487 -11.89 -0.46 2.37
CA ARG A 487 -13.35 -0.41 2.58
C ARG A 487 -14.15 -1.34 1.66
N LYS A 488 -13.62 -2.54 1.43
CA LYS A 488 -14.13 -3.54 0.48
C LYS A 488 -13.98 -4.94 1.06
N CYS A 489 -14.85 -5.85 0.63
CA CYS A 489 -14.71 -7.26 0.98
C CYS A 489 -13.53 -7.90 0.26
N GLN A 490 -12.80 -8.70 1.04
CA GLN A 490 -11.79 -9.62 0.55
C GLN A 490 -12.42 -10.74 -0.27
N ALA A 491 -12.08 -10.85 -1.55
CA ALA A 491 -12.51 -11.95 -2.41
C ALA A 491 -12.04 -13.28 -1.82
N VAL A 492 -12.91 -14.29 -1.85
CA VAL A 492 -12.62 -15.66 -1.38
C VAL A 492 -12.97 -16.63 -2.50
N ILE A 493 -12.10 -17.59 -2.76
CA ILE A 493 -12.26 -18.58 -3.83
C ILE A 493 -13.58 -19.35 -3.66
N GLY A 494 -14.43 -19.30 -4.69
CA GLY A 494 -15.70 -20.03 -4.72
C GLY A 494 -16.81 -19.44 -3.84
N MET A 495 -16.65 -18.19 -3.38
CA MET A 495 -17.66 -17.49 -2.57
C MET A 495 -18.14 -16.21 -3.26
N ASN A 496 -19.43 -15.93 -3.17
CA ASN A 496 -19.99 -14.59 -3.33
C ASN A 496 -19.87 -13.83 -2.00
N TYR A 497 -19.86 -12.51 -2.04
CA TYR A 497 -19.83 -11.68 -0.83
C TYR A 497 -20.77 -10.48 -0.90
N GLU A 498 -21.23 -10.03 0.27
CA GLU A 498 -22.06 -8.85 0.46
C GLU A 498 -21.44 -7.94 1.53
N TYR A 499 -21.35 -6.63 1.23
CA TYR A 499 -20.87 -5.61 2.17
C TYR A 499 -22.05 -5.13 3.02
N LEU A 500 -21.97 -5.38 4.32
CA LEU A 500 -23.05 -5.16 5.27
C LEU A 500 -22.66 -4.17 6.36
N ASP A 501 -23.68 -3.65 7.05
CA ASP A 501 -23.54 -2.64 8.08
C ASP A 501 -24.26 -3.08 9.35
N VAL A 502 -23.51 -3.27 10.44
CA VAL A 502 -24.07 -3.45 11.79
C VAL A 502 -24.04 -2.08 12.46
N PHE A 503 -25.22 -1.61 12.86
CA PHE A 503 -25.39 -0.28 13.43
C PHE A 503 -25.73 -0.35 14.91
N PHE A 504 -24.96 0.39 15.70
CA PHE A 504 -25.15 0.57 17.15
C PHE A 504 -25.61 2.01 17.40
N ASP A 505 -26.78 2.14 18.01
CA ASP A 505 -27.36 3.41 18.41
C ASP A 505 -26.87 3.79 19.81
N SER A 506 -25.57 4.09 19.93
CA SER A 506 -24.92 4.40 21.20
C SER A 506 -25.27 5.81 21.70
N GLU A 507 -25.26 6.00 23.03
CA GLU A 507 -25.39 7.32 23.63
C GLU A 507 -24.09 8.15 23.45
N LEU A 508 -24.14 9.45 23.75
CA LEU A 508 -22.99 10.34 23.56
C LEU A 508 -21.80 9.82 24.38
N ILE A 509 -20.72 9.43 23.69
CA ILE A 509 -19.45 9.06 24.32
C ILE A 509 -19.02 10.18 25.26
N GLU A 510 -19.17 9.98 26.57
CA GLU A 510 -18.36 10.69 27.55
C GLU A 510 -16.94 10.11 27.45
N SER A 511 -16.22 10.51 26.40
CA SER A 511 -14.93 9.97 25.93
C SER A 511 -13.78 10.09 26.93
N ASN A 512 -14.06 10.49 28.16
CA ASN A 512 -13.12 10.71 29.23
C ASN A 512 -12.99 9.51 30.19
N LEU A 513 -13.82 8.48 30.06
CA LEU A 513 -13.87 7.35 31.00
C LEU A 513 -13.26 6.05 30.48
N ILE A 514 -12.98 5.95 29.18
CA ILE A 514 -12.36 4.75 28.60
C ILE A 514 -10.85 4.97 28.51
N PRO A 515 -10.01 4.18 29.22
CA PRO A 515 -8.57 4.25 29.06
C PRO A 515 -8.20 3.89 27.62
N LEU A 516 -7.79 4.87 26.82
CA LEU A 516 -7.35 4.66 25.45
C LEU A 516 -6.13 3.71 25.45
N PRO A 517 -6.24 2.49 24.90
CA PRO A 517 -5.08 1.66 24.61
C PRO A 517 -4.10 2.43 23.71
N PRO A 518 -2.80 2.05 23.70
CA PRO A 518 -1.85 2.60 22.75
C PRO A 518 -2.38 2.49 21.31
N GLN A 519 -2.18 3.55 20.51
CA GLN A 519 -2.67 3.68 19.14
C GLN A 519 -2.29 2.44 18.28
N PRO A 520 -3.25 1.80 17.59
CA PRO A 520 -2.97 0.63 16.76
C PRO A 520 -2.20 1.00 15.49
N THR A 521 -1.40 0.06 14.96
CA THR A 521 -0.57 0.25 13.76
C THR A 521 -1.31 0.05 12.44
N ILE A 522 -2.48 -0.59 12.45
CA ILE A 522 -3.42 -0.76 11.34
C ILE A 522 -4.81 -0.43 11.88
N GLN A 523 -5.63 0.34 11.17
CA GLN A 523 -6.98 0.71 11.62
C GLN A 523 -8.06 -0.20 10.98
N LEU A 524 -9.13 -0.48 11.73
CA LEU A 524 -10.30 -1.29 11.32
C LEU A 524 -11.30 -0.37 10.63
N ASP A 525 -12.02 -0.81 9.60
CA ASP A 525 -13.10 0.00 8.99
C ASP A 525 -14.33 0.06 9.89
N TYR A 526 -14.21 0.73 11.04
CA TYR A 526 -15.35 1.21 11.79
C TYR A 526 -15.43 2.73 11.62
N VAL A 527 -16.63 3.21 11.33
CA VAL A 527 -16.90 4.64 11.26
C VAL A 527 -17.69 4.99 12.51
N ILE A 528 -17.09 5.81 13.39
CA ILE A 528 -17.86 6.56 14.39
C ILE A 528 -18.43 7.76 13.63
N ASP A 529 -19.70 7.69 13.29
CA ASP A 529 -20.39 8.85 12.73
C ASP A 529 -20.65 9.82 13.89
N GLN A 530 -20.00 10.99 13.82
CA GLN A 530 -20.56 12.20 14.43
C GLN A 530 -21.07 13.10 13.31
N PRO A 531 -22.31 12.90 12.83
CA PRO A 531 -22.93 13.86 11.94
C PRO A 531 -23.05 15.17 12.69
N LYS A 532 -22.65 16.26 12.05
CA LYS A 532 -22.56 17.60 12.64
C LYS A 532 -23.86 18.15 13.24
N ASP A 533 -25.00 17.47 13.06
CA ASP A 533 -26.34 18.00 13.36
C ASP A 533 -27.38 16.94 13.83
N GLN A 534 -26.99 15.75 14.31
CA GLN A 534 -27.93 14.79 14.93
C GLN A 534 -27.44 14.34 16.31
N TRP A 535 -28.35 14.27 17.27
CA TRP A 535 -28.07 13.88 18.66
C TRP A 535 -27.86 12.36 18.76
N GLY A 536 -26.72 11.94 19.34
CA GLY A 536 -26.31 10.53 19.54
C GLY A 536 -25.15 10.14 18.60
N ALA A 537 -24.04 9.60 19.15
CA ALA A 537 -22.95 9.06 18.33
C ALA A 537 -23.36 7.66 17.89
N GLY A 538 -23.57 7.42 16.60
CA GLY A 538 -23.86 6.08 16.09
C GLY A 538 -22.58 5.40 15.64
N MET A 539 -22.41 4.11 15.96
CA MET A 539 -21.28 3.34 15.47
C MET A 539 -21.71 2.40 14.34
N HIS A 540 -20.98 2.47 13.24
CA HIS A 540 -21.15 1.59 12.09
C HIS A 540 -19.97 0.61 12.01
N ILE A 541 -20.25 -0.68 12.20
CA ILE A 541 -19.28 -1.75 11.94
C ILE A 541 -19.57 -2.36 10.58
N LYS A 542 -18.63 -2.21 9.65
CA LYS A 542 -18.72 -2.86 8.34
C LYS A 542 -18.30 -4.31 8.44
N VAL A 543 -19.05 -5.19 7.76
CA VAL A 543 -18.76 -6.63 7.71
C VAL A 543 -19.00 -7.18 6.31
N CYS A 544 -18.33 -8.27 5.99
CA CYS A 544 -18.44 -8.96 4.72
C CYS A 544 -19.00 -10.35 4.95
N HIS A 545 -20.19 -10.60 4.43
CA HIS A 545 -20.85 -11.90 4.52
C HIS A 545 -20.58 -12.70 3.25
N TYR A 546 -19.99 -13.89 3.41
CA TYR A 546 -19.59 -14.77 2.32
C TYR A 546 -20.57 -15.94 2.18
N THR A 547 -20.93 -16.30 0.95
CA THR A 547 -21.81 -17.43 0.64
C THR A 547 -21.27 -18.28 -0.50
N PRO A 548 -21.39 -19.62 -0.45
CA PRO A 548 -20.90 -20.49 -1.52
C PRO A 548 -21.54 -20.15 -2.87
N ILE A 549 -20.73 -20.16 -3.94
CA ILE A 549 -21.23 -20.10 -5.31
C ILE A 549 -21.88 -21.45 -5.62
N ALA A 550 -23.14 -21.42 -6.06
CA ALA A 550 -23.96 -22.59 -6.35
C ALA A 550 -23.51 -23.39 -7.58
#